data_AF-A0A397V4Q2-F1
#
_entry.id   AF-A0A397V4Q2-F1
#
_cell.length_a   1.000
_cell.length_b   1.000
_cell.length_c   1.000
_cell.angle_alpha   90.00
_cell.angle_beta   90.00
_cell.angle_gamma   90.00
#
_symmetry.space_group_name_H-M   'P 1'
#
loop_
_entity.id
_entity.type
_entity.pdbx_description
1 polymer ?
#
loop_
_entity_poly.entity_id
_entity_poly.type
_entity_poly.pdbx_seq_one_letter_code
_entity_poly.pdbx_strand_id
1 'polypeptide(L)'
;MSVTIKETIYVKPTKPTKHVRIPLSNFSLEDVLNDYYPLACKLKNAPDGRTIIDCNDCGVQFIIAECSDITINQLENKKWEHVVIPQALTTSIHHQIADAFGFYTFMKSWGRRARLEHIDPPIHDRSLLKTSGNPPGHVPHEYLIMQPGSEKVLNVQQSPAISSLTKIFHFSQDNLKRLCDYYSVGISNGNWISTNDALVAHSWRTVTRARKIDLNTEVFCGFAIDGRDRLILPIPKILDAQKWLSLN
;
A
#
# COMPACT_ATOMS: atom_id res chain seq x y z
N MET A 1 16.83 14.12 -17.42
CA MET A 1 16.58 14.38 -15.99
C MET A 1 17.68 13.71 -15.22
N SER A 2 18.62 14.49 -14.70
CA SER A 2 19.70 14.01 -13.85
C SER A 2 19.26 14.08 -12.39
N VAL A 3 19.40 12.97 -11.69
CA VAL A 3 19.20 12.88 -10.24
C VAL A 3 20.55 12.54 -9.65
N THR A 4 21.03 13.38 -8.74
CA THR A 4 22.31 13.18 -8.07
C THR A 4 22.06 12.67 -6.66
N ILE A 5 22.52 11.45 -6.36
CA ILE A 5 22.51 10.93 -4.99
C ILE A 5 23.54 11.72 -4.17
N LYS A 6 23.08 12.35 -3.09
CA LYS A 6 23.93 13.10 -2.15
C LYS A 6 24.41 12.22 -1.02
N GLU A 7 23.52 11.40 -0.50
CA GLU A 7 23.82 10.53 0.63
C GLU A 7 23.01 9.24 0.56
N THR A 8 23.60 8.14 1.01
CA THR A 8 22.91 6.88 1.23
C THR A 8 23.22 6.43 2.65
N ILE A 9 22.19 6.43 3.48
CA ILE A 9 22.26 6.13 4.90
C ILE A 9 21.60 4.77 5.12
N TYR A 10 22.19 3.95 6.00
CA TYR A 10 21.57 2.72 6.44
C TYR A 10 21.09 2.90 7.87
N VAL A 11 19.77 3.02 8.04
CA VAL A 11 19.13 3.35 9.31
C VAL A 11 18.71 2.06 9.99
N LYS A 12 19.28 1.78 11.16
CA LYS A 12 18.93 0.61 11.98
C LYS A 12 18.05 1.04 13.14
N PRO A 13 17.19 0.16 13.68
CA PRO A 13 16.58 0.39 14.99
C PRO A 13 17.67 0.60 16.05
N THR A 14 17.45 1.49 17.01
CA THR A 14 18.40 1.70 18.12
C THR A 14 17.72 1.71 19.48
N LYS A 15 18.50 1.37 20.51
CA LYS A 15 18.05 1.53 21.90
C LYS A 15 17.82 3.03 22.16
N PRO A 16 16.73 3.40 22.86
CA PRO A 16 16.41 4.81 23.10
C PRO A 16 17.58 5.50 23.82
N THR A 17 18.25 6.41 23.12
CA THR A 17 19.35 7.20 23.68
C THR A 17 18.90 8.63 23.87
N LYS A 18 19.17 9.18 25.06
CA LYS A 18 18.92 10.58 25.37
C LYS A 18 19.97 11.42 24.64
N HIS A 19 19.50 12.18 23.65
CA HIS A 19 20.20 13.29 22.95
C HIS A 19 21.30 12.91 21.95
N VAL A 20 21.08 13.25 20.67
CA VAL A 20 22.00 14.04 19.81
C VAL A 20 21.15 14.76 18.74
N ARG A 21 21.50 16.01 18.38
CA ARG A 21 20.93 16.77 17.26
C ARG A 21 21.67 16.43 15.94
N ILE A 22 21.01 15.71 15.05
CA ILE A 22 21.34 15.41 13.63
C ILE A 22 19.97 15.61 12.90
N PRO A 23 19.90 15.93 11.59
CA PRO A 23 18.65 16.13 10.85
C PRO A 23 17.48 15.25 11.32
N LEU A 24 16.39 15.92 11.73
CA LEU A 24 15.23 15.35 12.44
C LEU A 24 14.63 14.09 11.78
N SER A 25 14.82 13.90 10.47
CA SER A 25 14.29 12.76 9.71
C SER A 25 14.96 11.43 10.04
N ASN A 26 16.28 11.42 10.27
CA ASN A 26 17.02 10.16 10.45
C ASN A 26 16.76 9.57 11.83
N PHE A 27 16.81 10.40 12.88
CA PHE A 27 16.48 9.97 14.23
C PHE A 27 15.04 9.52 14.38
N SER A 28 14.10 10.23 13.76
CA SER A 28 12.69 9.82 13.84
C SER A 28 12.42 8.52 13.08
N LEU A 29 13.17 8.24 12.00
CA LEU A 29 13.09 6.98 11.28
C LEU A 29 13.70 5.84 12.10
N GLU A 30 14.86 6.06 12.70
CA GLU A 30 15.50 5.13 13.62
C GLU A 30 14.61 4.77 14.81
N ASP A 31 13.99 5.78 15.42
CA ASP A 31 13.09 5.63 16.57
C ASP A 31 11.80 4.88 16.21
N VAL A 32 11.12 5.28 15.12
CA VAL A 32 9.88 4.59 14.69
C VAL A 32 10.15 3.15 14.24
N LEU A 33 11.36 2.83 13.76
CA LEU A 33 11.73 1.46 13.40
C LEU A 33 11.86 0.53 14.62
N ASN A 34 11.98 1.05 15.84
CA ASN A 34 11.84 0.22 17.04
C ASN A 34 10.42 -0.33 17.18
N ASP A 35 9.42 0.51 16.93
CA ASP A 35 8.01 0.09 16.93
C ASP A 35 7.66 -0.70 15.69
N TYR A 36 8.28 -0.40 14.54
CA TYR A 36 8.03 -1.07 13.25
C TYR A 36 9.21 -1.94 12.80
N TYR A 37 9.79 -2.71 13.73
CA TYR A 37 10.96 -3.55 13.50
C TYR A 37 10.85 -4.52 12.31
N PRO A 38 9.67 -5.05 11.90
CA PRO A 38 9.59 -5.89 10.71
C PRO A 38 9.99 -5.17 9.41
N LEU A 39 9.99 -3.83 9.38
CA LEU A 39 10.45 -3.06 8.21
C LEU A 39 11.99 -3.08 8.08
N ALA A 40 12.71 -3.25 9.19
CA ALA A 40 14.16 -3.35 9.24
C ALA A 40 14.67 -4.81 9.10
N CYS A 41 13.85 -5.70 8.53
CA CYS A 41 14.12 -7.14 8.43
C CYS A 41 14.87 -7.55 7.16
N LYS A 42 15.14 -8.86 7.07
CA LYS A 42 15.33 -9.54 5.77
C LYS A 42 14.24 -10.60 5.58
N LEU A 43 13.87 -10.83 4.33
CA LEU A 43 13.02 -11.96 3.96
C LEU A 43 13.91 -13.20 3.76
N LYS A 44 13.47 -14.32 4.31
CA LYS A 44 14.11 -15.64 4.17
C LYS A 44 13.08 -16.67 3.72
N ASN A 45 13.52 -17.73 3.05
CA ASN A 45 12.66 -18.87 2.77
C ASN A 45 12.90 -19.95 3.83
N ALA A 46 11.81 -20.44 4.42
CA ALA A 46 11.81 -21.60 5.28
C ALA A 46 12.08 -22.88 4.46
N PRO A 47 12.50 -23.98 5.10
CA PRO A 47 12.69 -25.27 4.42
C PRO A 47 11.44 -25.79 3.71
N ASP A 48 10.24 -25.41 4.17
CA ASP A 48 8.95 -25.77 3.57
C ASP A 48 8.49 -24.80 2.47
N GLY A 49 9.35 -23.86 2.05
CA GLY A 49 9.08 -22.87 1.01
C GLY A 49 8.32 -21.63 1.47
N ARG A 50 7.88 -21.55 2.73
CA ARG A 50 7.22 -20.35 3.26
C ARG A 50 8.20 -19.20 3.43
N THR A 51 7.78 -17.98 3.09
CA THR A 51 8.59 -16.80 3.41
C THR A 51 8.47 -16.43 4.89
N ILE A 52 9.61 -16.20 5.52
CA ILE A 52 9.78 -15.75 6.91
C ILE A 52 10.31 -14.32 6.90
N ILE A 53 9.77 -13.50 7.79
CA ILE A 53 10.34 -12.20 8.15
C ILE A 53 11.35 -12.42 9.25
N ASP A 54 12.63 -12.29 8.91
CA ASP A 54 13.73 -12.37 9.85
C ASP A 54 14.02 -10.96 10.39
N CYS A 55 13.42 -10.63 11.53
CA CYS A 55 13.59 -9.37 12.25
C CYS A 55 14.99 -9.27 12.88
N ASN A 56 15.99 -9.08 12.03
CA ASN A 56 17.41 -9.13 12.35
C ASN A 56 18.06 -7.75 12.46
N ASP A 57 17.26 -6.69 12.59
CA ASP A 57 17.68 -5.29 12.67
C ASP A 57 18.71 -4.91 11.60
N CYS A 58 18.59 -5.49 10.40
CA CYS A 58 19.43 -5.13 9.27
C CYS A 58 19.33 -3.64 8.97
N GLY A 59 18.14 -3.06 9.14
CA GLY A 59 17.89 -1.65 8.88
C GLY A 59 17.32 -1.41 7.49
N VAL A 60 17.03 -0.14 7.21
CA VAL A 60 16.44 0.35 5.97
C VAL A 60 17.39 1.30 5.27
N GLN A 61 17.34 1.31 3.94
CA GLN A 61 18.11 2.28 3.14
C GLN A 61 17.33 3.61 3.07
N PHE A 62 18.00 4.71 3.43
CA PHE A 62 17.48 6.06 3.30
C PHE A 62 18.40 6.86 2.38
N ILE A 63 17.87 7.30 1.23
CA ILE A 63 18.65 7.96 0.18
C ILE A 63 18.23 9.43 0.11
N ILE A 64 19.22 10.32 0.26
CA ILE A 64 19.04 11.75 0.02
C ILE A 64 19.56 12.03 -1.37
N ALA A 65 18.70 12.55 -2.24
CA ALA A 65 19.02 12.88 -3.61
C ALA A 65 18.55 14.29 -3.95
N GLU A 66 19.26 14.93 -4.86
CA GLU A 66 18.91 16.24 -5.40
C GLU A 66 18.62 16.10 -6.89
N CYS A 67 17.57 16.79 -7.35
CA CYS A 67 17.28 16.93 -8.77
C CYS A 67 17.38 18.41 -9.14
N SER A 68 18.41 18.77 -9.90
CA SER A 68 18.65 20.14 -10.38
C SER A 68 17.78 20.53 -11.58
N ASP A 69 17.21 19.53 -12.27
CA ASP A 69 16.66 19.71 -13.62
C ASP A 69 15.14 19.92 -13.66
N ILE A 70 14.44 19.78 -12.52
CA ILE A 70 13.02 20.09 -12.41
C ILE A 70 12.89 21.46 -11.76
N THR A 71 12.61 22.48 -12.56
CA THR A 71 12.18 23.77 -12.02
C THR A 71 10.70 23.70 -11.63
N ILE A 72 10.33 24.48 -10.61
CA ILE A 72 8.95 24.67 -10.15
C ILE A 72 8.00 24.90 -11.35
N ASN A 73 8.42 25.73 -12.30
CA ASN A 73 7.67 26.10 -13.50
C ASN A 73 7.36 24.90 -14.44
N GLN A 74 8.20 23.86 -14.47
CA GLN A 74 7.94 22.66 -15.28
C GLN A 74 6.86 21.75 -14.68
N LEU A 75 6.66 21.79 -13.34
CA LEU A 75 5.57 21.11 -12.65
C LEU A 75 4.25 21.88 -12.85
N GLU A 76 4.31 23.22 -12.76
CA GLU A 76 3.15 24.11 -12.97
C GLU A 76 2.61 24.05 -14.40
N ASN A 77 3.48 23.99 -15.43
CA ASN A 77 3.09 23.85 -16.85
C ASN A 77 2.27 22.58 -17.16
N LYS A 78 2.29 21.58 -16.26
CA LYS A 78 1.42 20.39 -16.35
C LYS A 78 0.05 20.59 -15.68
N LYS A 79 -0.34 21.83 -15.36
CA LYS A 79 -1.56 22.21 -14.61
C LYS A 79 -1.63 21.63 -13.19
N TRP A 80 -0.47 21.47 -12.54
CA TRP A 80 -0.41 21.13 -11.11
C TRP A 80 -0.33 22.45 -10.33
N GLU A 81 -1.40 23.24 -10.37
CA GLU A 81 -1.44 24.60 -9.79
C GLU A 81 -1.26 24.63 -8.25
N HIS A 82 -1.11 23.48 -7.59
CA HIS A 82 -1.06 23.39 -6.13
C HIS A 82 0.06 22.51 -5.55
N VAL A 83 0.99 21.99 -6.36
CA VAL A 83 1.96 20.99 -5.86
C VAL A 83 3.38 21.36 -6.28
N VAL A 84 3.87 22.46 -5.71
CA VAL A 84 5.30 22.74 -5.63
C VAL A 84 5.81 22.08 -4.35
N ILE A 85 6.31 20.84 -4.44
CA ILE A 85 6.95 20.19 -3.29
C ILE A 85 8.46 20.37 -3.43
N PRO A 86 9.12 21.23 -2.63
CA PRO A 86 10.58 21.36 -2.64
C PRO A 86 11.30 20.08 -2.19
N GLN A 87 10.56 19.09 -1.67
CA GLN A 87 11.08 17.82 -1.17
C GLN A 87 10.11 16.69 -1.54
N ALA A 88 10.58 15.68 -2.28
CA ALA A 88 9.78 14.48 -2.55
C ALA A 88 10.25 13.33 -1.67
N LEU A 89 9.31 12.62 -1.04
CA LEU A 89 9.58 11.38 -0.33
C LEU A 89 9.07 10.21 -1.17
N THR A 90 9.97 9.29 -1.51
CA THR A 90 9.64 8.04 -2.19
C THR A 90 9.93 6.87 -1.27
N THR A 91 9.17 5.80 -1.44
CA THR A 91 9.29 4.60 -0.60
C THR A 91 9.21 3.36 -1.47
N SER A 92 9.88 2.30 -1.02
CA SER A 92 9.77 0.98 -1.61
C SER A 92 9.70 -0.01 -0.46
N ILE A 93 8.66 -0.85 -0.46
CA ILE A 93 8.40 -1.83 0.59
C ILE A 93 8.02 -3.15 -0.06
N HIS A 94 8.54 -4.24 0.49
CA HIS A 94 8.13 -5.57 0.04
C HIS A 94 6.74 -5.91 0.58
N HIS A 95 5.80 -6.26 -0.30
CA HIS A 95 4.38 -6.41 0.06
C HIS A 95 4.10 -7.59 1.02
N GLN A 96 5.05 -8.51 1.20
CA GLN A 96 4.99 -9.56 2.25
C GLN A 96 5.23 -9.02 3.68
N ILE A 97 5.78 -7.81 3.82
CA ILE A 97 6.03 -7.17 5.11
C ILE A 97 4.80 -6.40 5.61
N ALA A 98 4.12 -5.70 4.73
CA ALA A 98 2.90 -4.99 5.07
C ALA A 98 1.99 -4.85 3.85
N ASP A 99 0.70 -4.74 4.11
CA ASP A 99 -0.26 -4.23 3.14
C ASP A 99 -0.27 -2.70 3.12
N ALA A 100 -1.13 -2.12 2.26
CA ALA A 100 -1.27 -0.67 2.17
C ALA A 100 -1.63 -0.04 3.52
N PHE A 101 -2.50 -0.66 4.31
CA PHE A 101 -2.90 -0.15 5.62
C PHE A 101 -1.71 -0.08 6.59
N GLY A 102 -0.94 -1.17 6.71
CA GLY A 102 0.26 -1.21 7.55
C GLY A 102 1.31 -0.19 7.11
N PHE A 103 1.54 -0.08 5.80
CA PHE A 103 2.45 0.92 5.23
C PHE A 103 2.02 2.36 5.56
N TYR A 104 0.76 2.72 5.33
CA TYR A 104 0.28 4.08 5.63
C TYR A 104 0.32 4.40 7.12
N THR A 105 0.07 3.41 7.98
CA THR A 105 0.16 3.59 9.42
C THR A 105 1.59 3.86 9.84
N PHE A 106 2.57 3.13 9.31
CA PHE A 106 3.99 3.41 9.48
C PHE A 106 4.34 4.84 9.05
N MET A 107 3.94 5.26 7.84
CA MET A 107 4.25 6.62 7.34
C MET A 107 3.67 7.72 8.25
N LYS A 108 2.45 7.52 8.75
CA LYS A 108 1.83 8.43 9.73
C LYS A 108 2.62 8.43 11.05
N SER A 109 2.94 7.26 11.59
CA SER A 109 3.72 7.12 12.82
C SER A 109 5.10 7.76 12.71
N TRP A 110 5.79 7.59 11.57
CA TRP A 110 7.08 8.23 11.32
C TRP A 110 6.93 9.76 11.30
N GLY A 111 5.92 10.29 10.60
CA GLY A 111 5.62 11.72 10.63
C GLY A 111 5.31 12.26 12.03
N ARG A 112 4.59 11.49 12.86
CA ARG A 112 4.32 11.84 14.27
C ARG A 112 5.61 11.86 15.10
N ARG A 113 6.45 10.82 14.99
CA ARG A 113 7.77 10.77 15.65
C ARG A 113 8.69 11.92 15.23
N ALA A 114 8.68 12.29 13.94
CA ALA A 114 9.42 13.45 13.44
C ALA A 114 8.97 14.79 14.05
N ARG A 115 7.71 14.88 14.48
CA ARG A 115 7.14 16.02 15.22
C ARG A 115 7.20 15.84 16.75
N LEU A 116 7.90 14.80 17.23
CA LEU A 116 8.02 14.46 18.65
C LEU A 116 6.67 14.16 19.32
N GLU A 117 5.71 13.65 18.54
CA GLU A 117 4.40 13.23 19.03
C GLU A 117 4.42 11.76 19.46
N HIS A 118 3.60 11.44 20.47
CA HIS A 118 3.34 10.06 20.88
C HIS A 118 2.71 9.27 19.73
N ILE A 119 3.06 7.98 19.63
CA ILE A 119 2.40 7.02 18.75
C ILE A 119 1.99 5.79 19.56
N ASP A 120 0.86 5.21 19.19
CA ASP A 120 0.45 3.92 19.73
C ASP A 120 1.24 2.80 19.02
N PRO A 121 1.69 1.78 19.74
CA PRO A 121 2.49 0.71 19.15
C PRO A 121 1.65 -0.11 18.15
N PRO A 122 2.25 -0.54 17.02
CA PRO A 122 1.58 -1.40 16.05
C PRO A 122 1.48 -2.85 16.55
N ILE A 123 0.56 -3.61 15.96
CA ILE A 123 0.39 -5.04 16.23
C ILE A 123 1.15 -5.83 15.17
N HIS A 124 2.15 -6.59 15.60
CA HIS A 124 2.96 -7.45 14.72
C HIS A 124 2.59 -8.94 14.79
N ASP A 125 1.67 -9.31 15.68
CA ASP A 125 1.25 -10.71 15.81
C ASP A 125 0.39 -11.13 14.61
N ARG A 126 1.04 -11.79 13.66
CA ARG A 126 0.39 -12.37 12.47
C ARG A 126 -0.32 -13.69 12.76
N SER A 127 -0.13 -14.28 13.95
CA SER A 127 -0.83 -15.51 14.33
C SER A 127 -2.35 -15.29 14.48
N LEU A 128 -2.79 -14.04 14.59
CA LEU A 128 -4.20 -13.63 14.51
C LEU A 128 -4.87 -14.04 13.18
N LEU A 129 -4.09 -14.24 12.12
CA LEU A 129 -4.53 -14.74 10.82
C LEU A 129 -4.23 -16.22 10.59
N LYS A 130 -3.72 -16.93 11.61
CA LYS A 130 -3.40 -18.35 11.50
C LYS A 130 -4.68 -19.12 11.25
N THR A 131 -4.70 -19.87 10.17
CA THR A 131 -5.82 -20.75 9.84
C THR A 131 -5.95 -21.84 10.90
N SER A 132 -7.20 -22.23 11.19
CA SER A 132 -7.53 -23.38 12.02
C SER A 132 -8.32 -24.39 11.21
N GLY A 133 -8.18 -25.67 11.53
CA GLY A 133 -8.86 -26.77 10.81
C GLY A 133 -8.20 -27.14 9.47
N ASN A 134 -8.92 -27.99 8.73
CA ASN A 134 -8.48 -28.43 7.41
C ASN A 134 -8.82 -27.36 6.36
N PRO A 135 -7.97 -27.18 5.33
CA PRO A 135 -8.29 -26.28 4.23
C PRO A 135 -9.60 -26.71 3.57
N PRO A 136 -10.45 -25.76 3.14
CA PRO A 136 -11.68 -26.10 2.46
C PRO A 136 -11.38 -26.86 1.16
N GLY A 137 -12.14 -27.92 0.87
CA GLY A 137 -11.99 -28.71 -0.36
C GLY A 137 -12.40 -27.97 -1.63
N HIS A 138 -13.00 -26.78 -1.48
CA HIS A 138 -13.41 -25.90 -2.57
C HIS A 138 -13.03 -24.45 -2.23
N VAL A 139 -12.36 -23.78 -3.16
CA VAL A 139 -12.10 -22.33 -3.10
C VAL A 139 -13.03 -21.68 -4.11
N PRO A 140 -13.96 -20.81 -3.67
CA PRO A 140 -14.84 -20.09 -4.58
C PRO A 140 -14.04 -19.28 -5.61
N HIS A 141 -14.51 -19.27 -6.85
CA HIS A 141 -13.83 -18.63 -7.99
C HIS A 141 -13.54 -17.13 -7.79
N GLU A 142 -14.36 -16.45 -6.99
CA GLU A 142 -14.19 -15.03 -6.64
C GLU A 142 -12.92 -14.74 -5.82
N TYR A 143 -12.33 -15.75 -5.17
CA TYR A 143 -11.04 -15.61 -4.46
C TYR A 143 -9.83 -15.88 -5.36
N LEU A 144 -10.05 -16.26 -6.62
CA LEU A 144 -9.00 -16.61 -7.57
C LEU A 144 -8.79 -15.45 -8.54
N ILE A 145 -7.66 -14.74 -8.39
CA ILE A 145 -7.25 -13.69 -9.33
C ILE A 145 -6.91 -14.28 -10.70
N MET A 146 -6.48 -15.55 -10.73
CA MET A 146 -6.22 -16.33 -11.94
C MET A 146 -6.77 -17.74 -11.74
N GLN A 147 -7.40 -18.31 -12.78
CA GLN A 147 -7.93 -19.66 -12.68
C GLN A 147 -6.79 -20.69 -12.62
N PRO A 148 -6.89 -21.73 -11.77
CA PRO A 148 -5.93 -22.83 -11.73
C PRO A 148 -5.79 -23.46 -13.12
N GLY A 149 -4.55 -23.58 -13.61
CA GLY A 149 -4.27 -24.12 -14.97
C GLY A 149 -4.26 -23.09 -16.10
N SER A 150 -4.59 -21.81 -15.82
CA SER A 150 -4.36 -20.69 -16.76
C SER A 150 -2.92 -20.15 -16.71
N GLU A 151 -2.03 -20.84 -16.00
CA GLU A 151 -0.58 -20.62 -16.04
C GLU A 151 -0.08 -20.88 -17.46
N LYS A 152 -0.22 -19.88 -18.34
CA LYS A 152 0.92 -19.58 -19.19
C LYS A 152 2.01 -19.28 -18.20
N VAL A 153 2.98 -20.19 -18.07
CA VAL A 153 4.31 -19.81 -17.57
C VAL A 153 4.64 -18.57 -18.37
N LEU A 154 4.44 -17.40 -17.77
CA LEU A 154 4.97 -16.18 -18.31
C LEU A 154 6.46 -16.43 -18.13
N ASN A 155 7.04 -17.03 -19.16
CA ASN A 155 8.44 -16.95 -19.39
C ASN A 155 8.66 -15.44 -19.36
N VAL A 156 9.21 -14.93 -18.26
CA VAL A 156 9.66 -13.55 -18.17
C VAL A 156 10.90 -13.45 -19.06
N GLN A 157 10.80 -13.91 -20.31
CA GLN A 157 11.42 -13.21 -21.41
C GLN A 157 10.89 -11.80 -21.26
N GLN A 158 11.81 -10.91 -20.88
CA GLN A 158 11.61 -9.47 -20.84
C GLN A 158 10.73 -9.12 -22.03
N SER A 159 9.43 -8.95 -21.77
CA SER A 159 8.54 -8.44 -22.80
C SER A 159 9.16 -7.10 -23.17
N PRO A 160 9.41 -6.83 -24.47
CA PRO A 160 10.03 -5.57 -24.88
C PRO A 160 9.27 -4.46 -24.19
N ALA A 161 9.98 -3.56 -23.51
CA ALA A 161 9.39 -2.55 -22.65
C ALA A 161 8.28 -1.82 -23.41
N ILE A 162 7.03 -2.26 -23.23
CA ILE A 162 5.88 -1.59 -23.81
C ILE A 162 5.88 -0.27 -23.05
N SER A 163 6.13 0.82 -23.77
CA SER A 163 6.07 2.17 -23.21
C SER A 163 4.62 2.40 -22.76
N SER A 164 4.33 2.07 -21.50
CA SER A 164 3.03 2.27 -20.90
C SER A 164 2.90 3.75 -20.60
N LEU A 165 2.09 4.44 -21.39
CA LEU A 165 1.75 5.84 -21.10
C LEU A 165 0.89 5.88 -19.84
N THR A 166 1.40 6.54 -18.80
CA THR A 166 0.62 6.83 -17.59
C THR A 166 -0.16 8.12 -17.78
N LYS A 167 -1.47 8.11 -17.49
CA LYS A 167 -2.32 9.30 -17.44
C LYS A 167 -3.07 9.36 -16.12
N ILE A 168 -3.18 10.55 -15.56
CA ILE A 168 -3.94 10.82 -14.35
C ILE A 168 -5.27 11.44 -14.76
N PHE A 169 -6.37 10.84 -14.29
CA PHE A 169 -7.72 11.33 -14.53
C PHE A 169 -8.27 11.92 -13.23
N HIS A 170 -8.73 13.16 -13.31
CA HIS A 170 -9.32 13.86 -12.17
C HIS A 170 -10.85 13.77 -12.24
N PHE A 171 -11.48 13.36 -11.14
CA PHE A 171 -12.93 13.32 -10.98
C PHE A 171 -13.34 14.36 -9.94
N SER A 172 -14.03 15.42 -10.37
CA SER A 172 -14.63 16.38 -9.46
C SER A 172 -15.79 15.75 -8.68
N GLN A 173 -16.21 16.41 -7.59
CA GLN A 173 -17.37 15.99 -6.83
C GLN A 173 -18.64 15.88 -7.69
N ASP A 174 -18.85 16.81 -8.63
CA ASP A 174 -19.96 16.75 -9.59
C ASP A 174 -19.86 15.56 -10.54
N ASN A 175 -18.65 15.25 -11.03
CA ASN A 175 -18.42 14.07 -11.87
C ASN A 175 -18.76 12.79 -11.10
N LEU A 176 -18.34 12.70 -9.83
CA LEU A 176 -18.63 11.56 -8.98
C LEU A 176 -20.13 11.42 -8.70
N LYS A 177 -20.82 12.53 -8.39
CA LYS A 177 -22.27 12.54 -8.20
C LYS A 177 -23.01 12.04 -9.45
N ARG A 178 -22.64 12.55 -10.63
CA ARG A 178 -23.21 12.11 -11.92
C ARG A 178 -22.98 10.63 -12.21
N LEU A 179 -21.81 10.10 -11.84
CA LEU A 179 -21.54 8.67 -11.95
C LEU A 179 -22.47 7.87 -11.02
N CYS A 180 -22.57 8.25 -9.75
CA CYS A 180 -23.48 7.60 -8.81
C CYS A 180 -24.93 7.64 -9.32
N ASP A 181 -25.42 8.80 -9.75
CA ASP A 181 -26.78 8.94 -10.28
C ASP A 181 -27.01 8.03 -11.49
N TYR A 182 -26.06 7.98 -12.43
CA TYR A 182 -26.14 7.13 -13.63
C TYR A 182 -26.20 5.63 -13.30
N TYR A 183 -25.35 5.17 -12.37
CA TYR A 183 -25.28 3.75 -12.00
C TYR A 183 -26.36 3.33 -10.99
N SER A 184 -27.06 4.29 -10.38
CA SER A 184 -28.19 4.02 -9.47
C SER A 184 -29.51 3.78 -10.21
N VAL A 185 -29.60 4.07 -11.51
CA VAL A 185 -30.82 3.88 -12.30
C VAL A 185 -31.20 2.40 -12.33
N GLY A 186 -32.42 2.07 -11.87
CA GLY A 186 -32.95 0.70 -11.86
C GLY A 186 -32.58 -0.12 -10.63
N ILE A 187 -31.87 0.46 -9.65
CA ILE A 187 -31.64 -0.17 -8.35
C ILE A 187 -32.94 -0.10 -7.53
N SER A 188 -33.36 -1.23 -6.98
CA SER A 188 -34.59 -1.33 -6.19
C SER A 188 -34.52 -0.51 -4.89
N ASN A 189 -35.68 -0.02 -4.45
CA ASN A 189 -35.80 0.73 -3.19
C ASN A 189 -35.22 -0.07 -2.02
N GLY A 190 -34.29 0.55 -1.28
CA GLY A 190 -33.58 -0.05 -0.14
C GLY A 190 -32.15 -0.48 -0.44
N ASN A 191 -31.77 -0.58 -1.73
CA ASN A 191 -30.39 -0.84 -2.14
C ASN A 191 -29.66 0.47 -2.47
N TRP A 192 -28.35 0.50 -2.23
CA TRP A 192 -27.50 1.66 -2.50
C TRP A 192 -26.18 1.22 -3.12
N ILE A 193 -25.56 2.11 -3.88
CA ILE A 193 -24.19 1.96 -4.37
C ILE A 193 -23.33 3.06 -3.79
N SER A 194 -22.08 2.73 -3.47
CA SER A 194 -21.09 3.69 -3.05
C SER A 194 -20.50 4.44 -4.24
N THR A 195 -19.86 5.59 -3.98
CA THR A 195 -19.04 6.28 -4.97
C THR A 195 -17.95 5.39 -5.54
N ASN A 196 -17.38 4.50 -4.71
CA ASN A 196 -16.38 3.53 -5.15
C ASN A 196 -16.97 2.54 -6.16
N ASP A 197 -18.17 2.01 -5.91
CA ASP A 197 -18.83 1.06 -6.81
C ASP A 197 -19.08 1.70 -8.18
N ALA A 198 -19.60 2.93 -8.20
CA ALA A 198 -19.82 3.69 -9.43
C ALA A 198 -18.51 3.96 -10.20
N LEU A 199 -17.45 4.38 -9.49
CA LEU A 199 -16.15 4.68 -10.11
C LEU A 199 -15.47 3.43 -10.67
N VAL A 200 -15.53 2.33 -9.92
CA VAL A 200 -15.01 1.02 -10.33
C VAL A 200 -15.75 0.50 -11.55
N ALA A 201 -17.09 0.48 -11.52
CA ALA A 201 -17.91 0.04 -12.65
C ALA A 201 -17.64 0.89 -13.90
N HIS A 202 -17.48 2.20 -13.73
CA HIS A 202 -17.13 3.11 -14.82
C HIS A 202 -15.74 2.82 -15.38
N SER A 203 -14.74 2.68 -14.53
CA SER A 203 -13.35 2.42 -14.92
C SER A 203 -13.24 1.07 -15.64
N TRP A 204 -13.86 0.03 -15.10
CA TRP A 204 -13.86 -1.29 -15.71
C TRP A 204 -14.50 -1.27 -17.11
N ARG A 205 -15.71 -0.70 -17.23
CA ARG A 205 -16.42 -0.57 -18.51
C ARG A 205 -15.63 0.23 -19.54
N THR A 206 -15.04 1.36 -19.13
CA THR A 206 -14.30 2.24 -20.05
C THR A 206 -12.97 1.64 -20.47
N VAL A 207 -12.22 0.99 -19.57
CA VAL A 207 -10.98 0.28 -19.89
C VAL A 207 -11.23 -0.88 -20.85
N THR A 208 -12.27 -1.69 -20.60
CA THR A 208 -12.64 -2.80 -21.50
C THR A 208 -12.96 -2.29 -22.91
N ARG A 209 -13.73 -1.21 -23.02
CA ARG A 209 -14.04 -0.56 -24.32
C ARG A 209 -12.80 0.01 -25.00
N ALA A 210 -11.93 0.69 -24.25
CA ALA A 210 -10.72 1.29 -24.79
C ALA A 210 -9.75 0.25 -25.35
N ARG A 211 -9.71 -0.95 -24.75
CA ARG A 211 -8.92 -2.09 -25.22
C ARG A 211 -9.50 -2.79 -26.45
N LYS A 212 -10.74 -2.46 -26.87
CA LYS A 212 -11.45 -3.09 -27.99
C LYS A 212 -11.45 -4.62 -27.89
N ILE A 213 -11.68 -5.12 -26.69
CA ILE A 213 -11.78 -6.56 -26.41
C ILE A 213 -13.03 -7.11 -27.10
N ASP A 214 -12.93 -8.31 -27.67
CA ASP A 214 -14.06 -9.00 -28.32
C ASP A 214 -15.20 -9.23 -27.31
N LEU A 215 -16.44 -9.11 -27.77
CA LEU A 215 -17.63 -9.18 -26.91
C LEU A 215 -17.80 -10.54 -26.21
N ASN A 216 -17.23 -11.61 -26.75
CA ASN A 216 -17.30 -12.95 -26.17
C ASN A 216 -16.10 -13.26 -25.25
N THR A 217 -15.16 -12.33 -25.11
CA THR A 217 -14.00 -12.52 -24.23
C THR A 217 -14.37 -12.17 -22.80
N GLU A 218 -14.18 -13.12 -21.89
CA GLU A 218 -14.33 -12.90 -20.46
C GLU A 218 -13.26 -11.92 -19.95
N VAL A 219 -13.69 -10.95 -19.14
CA VAL A 219 -12.81 -9.96 -18.52
C VAL A 219 -12.99 -10.00 -17.01
N PHE A 220 -11.89 -9.86 -16.28
CA PHE A 220 -11.89 -9.88 -14.82
C PHE A 220 -11.51 -8.52 -14.26
N CYS A 221 -12.09 -8.17 -13.12
CA CYS A 221 -11.71 -7.00 -12.33
C CYS A 221 -11.48 -7.43 -10.88
N GLY A 222 -10.21 -7.46 -10.47
CA GLY A 222 -9.82 -7.85 -9.12
C GLY A 222 -9.71 -6.63 -8.19
N PHE A 223 -10.13 -6.80 -6.94
CA PHE A 223 -10.03 -5.77 -5.91
C PHE A 223 -9.44 -6.36 -4.63
N ALA A 224 -8.57 -5.59 -3.97
CA ALA A 224 -8.17 -5.90 -2.61
C ALA A 224 -9.28 -5.47 -1.63
N ILE A 225 -9.62 -6.34 -0.68
CA ILE A 225 -10.62 -6.06 0.36
C ILE A 225 -9.91 -6.10 1.71
N ASP A 226 -10.10 -5.07 2.53
CA ASP A 226 -9.64 -5.09 3.92
C ASP A 226 -10.52 -6.05 4.75
N GLY A 227 -9.93 -7.17 5.13
CA GLY A 227 -10.60 -8.23 5.88
C GLY A 227 -10.65 -7.99 7.39
N ARG A 228 -9.91 -7.00 7.94
CA ARG A 228 -9.72 -6.84 9.39
C ARG A 228 -11.04 -6.74 10.16
N ASP A 229 -11.99 -5.94 9.67
CA ASP A 229 -13.28 -5.74 10.34
C ASP A 229 -14.35 -6.77 9.90
N ARG A 230 -14.00 -7.71 9.00
CA ARG A 230 -14.92 -8.66 8.37
C ARG A 230 -14.79 -10.08 8.89
N LEU A 231 -13.76 -10.37 9.67
CA LEU A 231 -13.60 -11.65 10.36
C LEU A 231 -14.59 -11.75 11.53
N ILE A 232 -14.98 -12.98 11.89
CA ILE A 232 -15.84 -13.24 13.06
C ILE A 232 -15.27 -12.61 14.33
N LEU A 233 -13.94 -12.67 14.46
CA LEU A 233 -13.18 -11.90 15.44
C LEU A 233 -12.39 -10.82 14.68
N PRO A 234 -12.82 -9.54 14.75
CA PRO A 234 -12.14 -8.45 14.07
C PRO A 234 -10.69 -8.31 14.51
N ILE A 235 -9.80 -8.04 13.56
CA ILE A 235 -8.37 -7.80 13.86
C ILE A 235 -8.21 -6.37 14.36
N PRO A 236 -7.65 -6.16 15.57
CA PRO A 236 -7.36 -4.82 16.07
C PRO A 236 -6.40 -4.08 15.14
N LYS A 237 -6.70 -2.80 14.85
CA LYS A 237 -5.88 -1.94 14.00
C LYS A 237 -4.76 -1.22 14.76
N ILE A 238 -4.89 -1.12 16.08
CA ILE A 238 -3.96 -0.49 17.01
C ILE A 238 -4.04 -1.23 18.36
N LEU A 239 -2.91 -1.27 19.09
CA LEU A 239 -2.92 -1.66 20.50
C LEU A 239 -3.50 -0.49 21.30
N ASP A 240 -4.79 -0.56 21.63
CA ASP A 240 -5.34 0.28 22.68
C ASP A 240 -4.92 -0.31 24.04
N ALA A 241 -3.88 0.27 24.63
CA ALA A 241 -3.33 -0.17 25.91
C ALA A 241 -4.37 -0.15 27.04
N GLN A 242 -5.37 0.74 26.99
CA GLN A 242 -6.43 0.80 28.01
C GLN A 242 -7.44 -0.33 27.86
N LYS A 243 -7.72 -0.75 26.62
CA LYS A 243 -8.67 -1.83 26.32
C LYS A 243 -8.08 -3.22 26.54
N TRP A 244 -6.78 -3.40 26.27
CA TRP A 244 -6.07 -4.65 26.50
C TRP A 244 -5.89 -4.99 27.99
N LEU A 245 -5.68 -3.98 28.84
CA LEU A 245 -5.60 -4.16 30.30
C LEU A 245 -6.97 -4.45 30.94
N SER A 246 -8.10 -4.18 30.28
CA SER A 246 -9.43 -4.53 30.78
C SER A 246 -9.90 -5.94 30.41
N LEU A 247 -9.15 -6.64 29.53
CA LEU A 247 -9.48 -7.97 29.01
C LEU A 247 -8.59 -9.08 29.60
N ASN A 248 -7.61 -8.73 30.42
CA ASN A 248 -6.74 -9.62 31.20
C ASN A 248 -6.80 -9.24 32.68
#